data_AF-A0A4V1ZAJ9-F1
#
_entry.id   AF-A0A4V1ZAJ9-F1
#
_cell.length_a   1.000
_cell.length_b   1.000
_cell.length_c   1.000
_cell.angle_alpha   90.00
_cell.angle_beta   90.00
_cell.angle_gamma   90.00
#
_symmetry.space_group_name_H-M   'P 1'
#
loop_
_entity.id
_entity.type
_entity.pdbx_description
1 polymer ?
#
loop_
_entity_poly.entity_id
_entity_poly.type
_entity_poly.pdbx_seq_one_letter_code
_entity_poly.pdbx_strand_id
1 'polypeptide(L)'
;MLIARPSVPDRWIVLAVVFGFTFVLPTLGTGALYWFGQLDSLLLRERAQRPLPLLLATFSFGLAATILAQQLVFDRLLGQLIVGMVLAVFLTFVISLSWKISAHGVGVGGAAGLIALLYLTSAQPIELLWWLVGTIIIAGAVLTARLELEAHTSAQVWAGLALGVGVVLGMGLGLQLG
;
A
#
# COMPACT_ATOMS: atom_id res chain seq x y z
N MET A 1 25.64 8.65 4.61
CA MET A 1 24.78 8.38 3.43
C MET A 1 24.18 9.70 3.00
N LEU A 2 24.67 10.29 1.91
CA LEU A 2 24.15 11.56 1.39
C LEU A 2 22.80 11.26 0.73
N ILE A 3 21.71 11.62 1.40
CA ILE A 3 20.36 11.59 0.82
C ILE A 3 20.37 12.64 -0.29
N ALA A 4 20.51 12.20 -1.54
CA ALA A 4 20.33 13.07 -2.69
C ALA A 4 18.89 13.59 -2.61
N ARG A 5 18.72 14.86 -2.24
CA ARG A 5 17.40 15.46 -2.16
C ARG A 5 16.94 15.67 -3.60
N PRO A 6 15.89 14.97 -4.07
CA PRO A 6 15.37 15.20 -5.41
C PRO A 6 14.94 16.66 -5.53
N SER A 7 15.11 17.23 -6.72
CA SER A 7 14.68 18.60 -6.99
C SER A 7 13.16 18.69 -6.79
N VAL A 8 12.63 19.90 -6.50
CA VAL A 8 11.19 20.08 -6.27
C VAL A 8 10.33 19.54 -7.44
N PRO A 9 10.71 19.73 -8.72
CA PRO A 9 10.04 19.09 -9.86
C PRO A 9 9.97 17.56 -9.78
N ASP A 10 11.04 16.90 -9.35
CA ASP A 10 11.11 15.43 -9.27
C ASP A 10 10.12 14.85 -8.26
N ARG A 11 9.83 15.59 -7.17
CA ARG A 11 8.85 15.17 -6.15
C ARG A 11 7.43 15.11 -6.71
N TRP A 12 7.05 16.10 -7.52
CA TRP A 12 5.74 16.12 -8.16
C TRP A 12 5.58 15.00 -9.18
N ILE A 13 6.65 14.65 -9.89
CA ILE A 13 6.67 13.50 -10.80
C ILE A 13 6.46 12.21 -10.01
N VAL A 14 7.19 12.01 -8.91
CA VAL A 14 6.99 10.83 -8.04
C VAL A 14 5.56 10.76 -7.53
N LEU A 15 5.02 11.86 -7.00
CA LEU A 15 3.64 11.89 -6.49
C LEU A 15 2.62 11.62 -7.61
N ALA A 16 2.81 12.17 -8.80
CA ALA A 16 1.93 11.95 -9.94
C ALA A 16 1.96 10.48 -10.40
N VAL A 17 3.13 9.86 -10.48
CA VAL A 17 3.28 8.44 -10.83
C VAL A 17 2.66 7.56 -9.73
N VAL A 18 2.99 7.79 -8.47
CA VAL A 18 2.42 7.01 -7.36
C VAL A 18 0.91 7.17 -7.33
N PHE A 19 0.36 8.38 -7.37
CA PHE A 19 -1.09 8.58 -7.33
C PHE A 19 -1.79 8.01 -8.57
N GLY A 20 -1.24 8.27 -9.76
CA GLY A 20 -1.78 7.81 -11.03
C GLY A 20 -1.87 6.28 -11.11
N PHE A 21 -0.81 5.59 -10.70
CA PHE A 21 -0.73 4.14 -10.82
C PHE A 21 -1.18 3.37 -9.58
N THR A 22 -1.20 3.99 -8.39
CA THR A 22 -1.63 3.28 -7.17
C THR A 22 -3.05 3.58 -6.73
N PHE A 23 -3.67 4.61 -7.29
CA PHE A 23 -5.06 4.96 -7.00
C PHE A 23 -5.89 5.11 -8.28
N VAL A 24 -5.51 6.02 -9.18
CA VAL A 24 -6.35 6.36 -10.34
C VAL A 24 -6.55 5.16 -11.27
N LEU A 25 -5.47 4.55 -11.74
CA LEU A 25 -5.53 3.45 -12.71
C LEU A 25 -6.26 2.20 -12.16
N PRO A 26 -5.98 1.71 -10.94
CA PRO A 26 -6.74 0.60 -10.35
C PRO A 26 -8.22 0.91 -10.15
N THR A 27 -8.56 2.12 -9.68
CA THR A 27 -9.96 2.53 -9.46
C THR A 27 -10.71 2.66 -10.77
N LEU A 28 -10.13 3.30 -11.79
CA LEU A 28 -10.73 3.41 -13.11
C LEU A 28 -10.92 2.04 -13.75
N GLY A 29 -9.91 1.17 -13.69
CA GLY A 29 -10.06 -0.17 -14.25
C GLY A 29 -11.08 -1.00 -13.49
N THR A 30 -11.16 -0.91 -12.16
CA THR A 30 -12.24 -1.54 -11.38
C THR A 30 -13.62 -0.99 -11.78
N GLY A 31 -13.73 0.32 -12.00
CA GLY A 31 -14.94 0.96 -12.53
C GLY A 31 -15.32 0.45 -13.92
N ALA A 32 -14.35 0.24 -14.80
CA ALA A 32 -14.57 -0.33 -16.13
C ALA A 32 -15.06 -1.78 -16.04
N LEU A 33 -14.47 -2.61 -15.16
CA LEU A 33 -14.93 -3.99 -14.93
C LEU A 33 -16.41 -4.02 -14.49
N TYR A 34 -16.82 -3.09 -13.62
CA TYR A 34 -18.21 -2.93 -13.22
C TYR A 34 -19.10 -2.50 -14.38
N TRP A 35 -18.69 -1.50 -15.17
CA TRP A 35 -19.45 -1.02 -16.33
C TRP A 35 -19.69 -2.14 -17.36
N PHE A 36 -18.69 -2.97 -17.61
CA PHE A 36 -18.79 -4.09 -18.55
C PHE A 36 -19.49 -5.33 -17.98
N GLY A 37 -20.09 -5.23 -16.78
CA GLY A 37 -20.88 -6.30 -16.17
C GLY A 37 -20.05 -7.45 -15.59
N GLN A 38 -18.75 -7.25 -15.34
CA GLN A 38 -17.90 -8.27 -14.71
C GLN A 38 -17.96 -8.24 -13.17
N LEU A 39 -18.54 -7.18 -12.59
CA LEU A 39 -18.73 -7.01 -11.15
C LEU A 39 -20.19 -6.62 -10.87
N ASP A 40 -20.79 -7.18 -9.83
CA ASP A 40 -22.17 -6.84 -9.42
C ASP A 40 -22.21 -5.52 -8.64
N SER A 41 -21.12 -5.17 -7.95
CA SER A 41 -21.02 -3.90 -7.22
C SER A 41 -19.57 -3.43 -7.06
N LEU A 42 -19.37 -2.11 -7.02
CA LEU A 42 -18.08 -1.50 -6.67
C LEU A 42 -17.68 -1.71 -5.20
N LEU A 43 -18.63 -2.10 -4.35
CA LEU A 43 -18.37 -2.43 -2.95
C LEU A 43 -17.60 -3.76 -2.81
N LEU A 44 -17.57 -4.59 -3.87
CA LEU A 44 -16.85 -5.86 -3.90
C LEU A 44 -17.13 -6.73 -2.66
N ARG A 45 -18.42 -6.80 -2.28
CA ARG A 45 -18.87 -7.55 -1.09
C ARG A 45 -18.54 -9.04 -1.24
N GLU A 46 -18.74 -9.57 -2.43
CA GLU A 46 -18.43 -10.94 -2.78
C GLU A 46 -16.93 -11.16 -2.95
N ARG A 47 -16.41 -12.21 -2.31
CA ARG A 47 -14.99 -12.56 -2.40
C ARG A 47 -14.59 -12.90 -3.83
N ALA A 48 -15.47 -13.59 -4.57
CA ALA A 48 -15.23 -14.04 -5.95
C ALA A 48 -14.98 -12.89 -6.94
N GLN A 49 -15.42 -11.66 -6.62
CA GLN A 49 -15.26 -10.47 -7.46
C GLN A 49 -13.97 -9.69 -7.21
N ARG A 50 -13.23 -10.03 -6.15
CA ARG A 50 -12.00 -9.33 -5.73
C ARG A 50 -10.74 -9.68 -6.53
N PRO A 51 -10.54 -10.92 -7.03
CA PRO A 51 -9.29 -11.30 -7.68
C PRO A 51 -8.94 -10.41 -8.87
N LEU A 52 -9.90 -10.09 -9.74
CA LEU A 52 -9.63 -9.32 -10.95
C LEU A 52 -9.25 -7.85 -10.65
N PRO A 53 -9.98 -7.09 -9.80
CA PRO A 53 -9.54 -5.77 -9.32
C PRO A 53 -8.17 -5.79 -8.62
N LEU A 54 -7.88 -6.80 -7.78
CA LEU A 54 -6.61 -6.90 -7.06
C LEU A 54 -5.44 -7.26 -7.99
N LEU A 55 -5.68 -8.09 -9.00
CA LEU A 55 -4.68 -8.41 -10.03
C LEU A 55 -4.36 -7.19 -10.87
N LEU A 56 -5.38 -6.44 -11.29
CA LEU A 56 -5.21 -5.14 -11.95
C LEU A 56 -4.39 -4.18 -11.09
N ALA A 57 -4.71 -4.05 -9.80
CA ALA A 57 -3.97 -3.21 -8.88
C ALA A 57 -2.51 -3.65 -8.75
N THR A 58 -2.25 -4.97 -8.71
CA THR A 58 -0.90 -5.53 -8.67
C THR A 58 -0.09 -5.13 -9.91
N PHE A 59 -0.65 -5.29 -11.11
CA PHE A 59 0.00 -4.87 -12.35
C PHE A 59 0.23 -3.36 -12.38
N SER A 60 -0.75 -2.57 -11.97
CA SER A 60 -0.66 -1.12 -11.92
C SER A 60 0.44 -0.63 -10.98
N PHE A 61 0.56 -1.22 -9.79
CA PHE A 61 1.65 -0.94 -8.85
C PHE A 61 2.99 -1.38 -9.43
N GLY A 62 3.02 -2.53 -10.14
CA GLY A 62 4.20 -3.02 -10.84
C GLY A 62 4.70 -2.02 -11.88
N LEU A 63 3.79 -1.42 -12.66
CA LEU A 63 4.13 -0.36 -13.60
C LEU A 63 4.72 0.86 -12.89
N ALA A 64 4.12 1.30 -11.77
CA ALA A 64 4.69 2.38 -10.96
C ALA A 64 6.13 2.05 -10.53
N ALA A 65 6.37 0.82 -10.07
CA ALA A 65 7.69 0.34 -9.68
C ALA A 65 8.68 0.41 -10.85
N THR A 66 8.30 -0.07 -12.05
CA THR A 66 9.18 -0.03 -13.22
C THR A 66 9.51 1.39 -13.68
N ILE A 67 8.53 2.29 -13.71
CA ILE A 67 8.72 3.69 -14.11
C ILE A 67 9.67 4.41 -13.15
N LEU A 68 9.48 4.20 -11.84
CA LEU A 68 10.30 4.85 -10.83
C LEU A 68 11.68 4.20 -10.72
N ALA A 69 11.83 2.91 -11.03
CA ALA A 69 13.15 2.26 -11.07
C ALA A 69 14.03 2.75 -12.23
N GLN A 70 13.45 3.18 -13.36
CA GLN A 70 14.19 3.74 -14.50
C GLN A 70 14.78 5.13 -14.21
N GLN A 71 14.24 5.81 -13.19
CA GLN A 71 14.66 7.14 -12.78
C GLN A 71 15.77 6.97 -11.71
N LEU A 72 17.03 6.92 -12.15
CA LEU A 72 18.24 6.75 -11.30
C LEU A 72 18.42 7.81 -10.19
N VAL A 73 17.52 8.81 -10.12
CA VAL A 73 17.57 9.96 -9.22
C VAL A 73 16.89 9.67 -7.87
N PHE A 74 16.11 8.58 -7.75
CA PHE A 74 15.32 8.32 -6.56
C PHE A 74 16.05 7.55 -5.47
N ASP A 75 15.66 7.81 -4.22
CA ASP A 75 16.19 7.15 -3.03
C ASP A 75 15.94 5.62 -3.10
N ARG A 76 16.94 4.83 -2.69
CA ARG A 76 16.83 3.37 -2.58
C ARG A 76 15.64 2.96 -1.71
N LEU A 77 15.38 3.69 -0.62
CA LEU A 77 14.23 3.45 0.24
C LEU A 77 12.92 3.54 -0.54
N LEU A 78 12.76 4.55 -1.41
CA LEU A 78 11.57 4.69 -2.25
C LEU A 78 11.42 3.48 -3.18
N GLY A 79 12.51 3.06 -3.82
CA GLY A 79 12.53 1.88 -4.69
C GLY A 79 12.08 0.61 -3.95
N GLN A 80 12.66 0.31 -2.79
CA GLN A 80 12.26 -0.86 -1.98
C GLN A 80 10.80 -0.77 -1.52
N LEU A 81 10.34 0.40 -1.10
CA LEU A 81 8.98 0.57 -0.62
C LEU A 81 7.96 0.28 -1.70
N ILE A 82 8.19 0.74 -2.93
CA ILE A 82 7.27 0.51 -4.02
C ILE A 82 7.24 -0.97 -4.42
N VAL A 83 8.40 -1.64 -4.44
CA VAL A 83 8.44 -3.10 -4.63
C VAL A 83 7.72 -3.82 -3.48
N GLY A 84 7.90 -3.36 -2.24
CA GLY A 84 7.18 -3.88 -1.07
C GLY A 84 5.65 -3.70 -1.20
N MET A 85 5.19 -2.57 -1.72
CA MET A 85 3.77 -2.33 -1.98
C MET A 85 3.22 -3.24 -3.09
N VAL A 86 3.98 -3.48 -4.15
CA VAL A 86 3.63 -4.49 -5.18
C VAL A 86 3.46 -5.86 -4.55
N LEU A 87 4.43 -6.27 -3.72
CA LEU A 87 4.38 -7.54 -3.00
C LEU A 87 3.16 -7.60 -2.06
N ALA A 88 2.87 -6.54 -1.31
CA ALA A 88 1.74 -6.49 -0.38
C ALA A 88 0.40 -6.64 -1.12
N VAL A 89 0.20 -5.96 -2.26
CA VAL A 89 -1.01 -6.10 -3.07
C VAL A 89 -1.09 -7.48 -3.74
N PHE A 90 0.03 -8.01 -4.23
CA PHE A 90 0.07 -9.36 -4.78
C PHE A 90 -0.29 -10.42 -3.74
N LEU A 91 0.26 -10.34 -2.52
CA LEU A 91 -0.11 -11.23 -1.42
C LEU A 91 -1.58 -11.06 -1.02
N THR A 92 -2.10 -9.83 -1.04
CA THR A 92 -3.53 -9.56 -0.83
C THR A 92 -4.39 -10.25 -1.88
N PHE A 93 -3.98 -10.22 -3.15
CA PHE A 93 -4.60 -10.97 -4.24
C PHE A 93 -4.61 -12.47 -3.97
N VAL A 94 -3.43 -13.05 -3.71
CA VAL A 94 -3.27 -14.50 -3.47
C VAL A 94 -4.11 -14.96 -2.28
N ILE A 95 -4.06 -14.25 -1.16
CA ILE A 95 -4.86 -14.59 0.02
C ILE A 95 -6.36 -14.47 -0.30
N SER A 96 -6.77 -13.45 -1.06
CA SER A 96 -8.16 -13.24 -1.48
C SER A 96 -8.73 -14.38 -2.35
N LEU A 97 -7.89 -15.21 -2.97
CA LEU A 97 -8.30 -16.41 -3.69
C LEU A 97 -8.88 -17.50 -2.78
N SER A 98 -8.61 -17.45 -1.47
CA SER A 98 -9.12 -18.42 -0.50
C SER A 98 -9.83 -17.77 0.70
N TRP A 99 -9.43 -16.56 1.11
CA TRP A 99 -9.95 -15.90 2.31
C TRP A 99 -10.00 -14.38 2.16
N LYS A 100 -11.09 -13.76 2.65
CA LYS A 100 -11.45 -12.35 2.40
C LYS A 100 -10.64 -11.37 3.27
N ILE A 101 -9.32 -11.27 3.04
CA ILE A 101 -8.43 -10.32 3.73
C ILE A 101 -8.81 -8.85 3.43
N SER A 102 -8.59 -7.95 4.39
CA SER A 102 -8.86 -6.52 4.23
C SER A 102 -7.72 -5.79 3.52
N ALA A 103 -7.90 -5.46 2.24
CA ALA A 103 -6.94 -4.64 1.48
C ALA A 103 -6.74 -3.24 2.08
N HIS A 104 -7.77 -2.68 2.73
CA HIS A 104 -7.65 -1.40 3.43
C HIS A 104 -6.73 -1.52 4.65
N GLY A 105 -6.84 -2.65 5.36
CA GLY A 105 -5.91 -3.00 6.45
C GLY A 105 -4.47 -3.10 5.96
N VAL A 106 -4.26 -3.76 4.83
CA VAL A 106 -2.92 -3.85 4.20
C VAL A 106 -2.37 -2.46 3.87
N GLY A 107 -3.19 -1.57 3.30
CA GLY A 107 -2.79 -0.20 2.97
C GLY A 107 -2.38 0.62 4.19
N VAL A 108 -3.26 0.73 5.20
CA VAL A 108 -2.94 1.51 6.42
C VAL A 108 -1.85 0.86 7.26
N GLY A 109 -1.74 -0.47 7.21
CA GLY A 109 -0.65 -1.23 7.83
C GLY A 109 0.70 -0.94 7.17
N GLY A 110 0.75 -0.89 5.83
CA GLY A 110 1.95 -0.49 5.11
C GLY A 110 2.38 0.94 5.44
N ALA A 111 1.44 1.87 5.51
CA ALA A 111 1.71 3.25 5.93
C ALA A 111 2.26 3.32 7.37
N ALA A 112 1.62 2.63 8.32
CA ALA A 112 2.09 2.55 9.70
C ALA A 112 3.49 1.91 9.79
N GLY A 113 3.73 0.83 9.05
CA GLY A 113 5.02 0.16 8.97
C GLY A 113 6.13 1.07 8.42
N LEU A 114 5.83 1.89 7.41
CA LEU A 114 6.79 2.85 6.85
C LEU A 114 7.17 3.92 7.89
N ILE A 115 6.18 4.55 8.51
CA ILE A 115 6.46 5.60 9.49
C ILE A 115 7.18 5.02 10.72
N ALA A 116 6.84 3.80 11.13
CA ALA A 116 7.54 3.09 12.19
C ALA A 116 9.01 2.79 11.80
N LEU A 117 9.26 2.31 10.59
CA LEU A 117 10.62 2.09 10.07
C LEU A 117 11.43 3.39 10.13
N LEU A 118 10.87 4.48 9.61
CA LEU A 118 11.54 5.79 9.61
C LEU A 118 11.82 6.26 11.04
N TYR A 119 10.85 6.11 11.95
CA TYR A 119 11.00 6.44 13.36
C TYR A 119 12.14 5.66 14.03
N LEU A 120 12.18 4.33 13.82
CA LEU A 120 13.19 3.44 14.43
C LEU A 120 14.61 3.68 13.91
N THR A 121 14.74 4.28 12.74
CA THR A 121 16.01 4.36 11.99
C THR A 121 16.51 5.80 11.83
N SER A 122 15.72 6.77 12.28
CA SER A 122 16.07 8.19 12.29
C SER A 122 16.95 8.55 13.50
N ALA A 123 17.93 9.43 13.27
CA ALA A 123 18.75 10.02 14.33
C ALA A 123 18.01 11.08 15.16
N GLN A 124 16.90 11.64 14.66
CA GLN A 124 16.06 12.61 15.37
C GLN A 124 14.56 12.26 15.23
N PRO A 125 14.01 11.42 16.13
CA PRO A 125 12.74 10.74 15.90
C PRO A 125 11.49 11.50 16.38
N ILE A 126 11.62 12.69 16.99
CA ILE A 126 10.50 13.32 17.70
C ILE A 126 9.35 13.77 16.77
N GLU A 127 9.66 14.28 15.58
CA GLU A 127 8.63 14.61 14.59
C GLU A 127 7.97 13.35 14.03
N LEU A 128 8.75 12.29 13.80
CA LEU A 128 8.26 11.00 13.30
C LEU A 128 7.35 10.29 14.30
N LEU A 129 7.52 10.54 15.60
CA LEU A 129 6.60 10.05 16.63
C LEU A 129 5.18 10.59 16.41
N TRP A 130 5.04 11.90 16.14
CA TRP A 130 3.74 12.50 15.88
C TRP A 130 3.10 11.98 14.59
N TRP A 131 3.91 11.78 13.54
CA TRP A 131 3.44 11.12 12.33
C TRP A 131 2.99 9.67 12.58
N LEU A 132 3.71 8.93 13.43
CA LEU A 132 3.35 7.56 13.80
C LEU A 132 2.03 7.52 14.55
N VAL A 133 1.86 8.39 15.55
CA VAL A 133 0.61 8.53 16.32
C VAL A 133 -0.56 8.87 15.37
N GLY A 134 -0.38 9.87 14.50
CA GLY A 134 -1.41 10.24 13.52
C GLY A 134 -1.77 9.08 12.58
N THR A 135 -0.77 8.33 12.11
CA THR A 135 -0.99 7.18 11.22
C THR A 135 -1.72 6.05 11.94
N ILE A 136 -1.42 5.79 13.21
CA ILE A 136 -2.13 4.79 14.03
C ILE A 136 -3.59 5.19 14.26
N ILE A 137 -3.86 6.46 14.53
CA ILE A 137 -5.23 6.98 14.68
C ILE A 137 -6.02 6.80 13.37
N ILE A 138 -5.43 7.16 12.23
CA ILE A 138 -6.05 6.97 10.91
C ILE A 138 -6.28 5.49 10.63
N ALA A 139 -5.30 4.63 10.91
CA ALA A 139 -5.45 3.19 10.75
C ALA A 139 -6.61 2.68 11.60
N GLY A 140 -6.68 3.04 12.88
CA GLY A 140 -7.79 2.69 13.77
C GLY A 140 -9.14 3.12 13.20
N ALA A 141 -9.27 4.37 12.76
CA ALA A 141 -10.50 4.89 12.16
C ALA A 141 -10.92 4.11 10.90
N VAL A 142 -9.99 3.85 9.99
CA VAL A 142 -10.24 3.07 8.76
C VAL A 142 -10.66 1.65 9.09
N LEU A 143 -9.96 0.99 10.03
CA LEU A 143 -10.24 -0.39 10.41
C LEU A 143 -11.60 -0.52 11.12
N THR A 144 -11.92 0.38 12.05
CA THR A 144 -13.24 0.43 12.69
C THR A 144 -14.34 0.64 11.66
N ALA A 145 -14.16 1.56 10.70
CA ALA A 145 -15.14 1.77 9.64
C ALA A 145 -15.36 0.53 8.76
N ARG A 146 -14.37 -0.37 8.61
CA ARG A 146 -14.57 -1.64 7.88
C ARG A 146 -15.37 -2.66 8.69
N LEU A 147 -15.24 -2.65 10.01
CA LEU A 147 -16.01 -3.52 10.92
C LEU A 147 -17.46 -3.04 11.04
N GLU A 148 -17.67 -1.74 11.25
CA GLU A 148 -19.00 -1.12 11.38
C GLU A 148 -19.83 -1.23 10.10
N LEU A 149 -19.19 -1.19 8.93
CA LEU A 149 -19.86 -1.44 7.64
C LEU A 149 -20.10 -2.93 7.36
N GLU A 150 -19.75 -3.81 8.30
CA GLU A 150 -19.80 -5.27 8.16
C GLU A 150 -19.10 -5.79 6.89
N ALA A 151 -18.14 -5.01 6.37
CA ALA A 151 -17.42 -5.34 5.15
C ALA A 151 -16.43 -6.49 5.39
N HIS A 152 -15.92 -6.58 6.63
CA HIS A 152 -14.89 -7.51 7.07
C HIS A 152 -15.08 -7.93 8.53
N THR A 153 -14.50 -9.07 8.90
CA THR A 153 -14.37 -9.50 10.30
C THR A 153 -13.09 -8.96 10.95
N SER A 154 -13.03 -8.96 12.28
CA SER A 154 -11.84 -8.54 13.03
C SER A 154 -10.57 -9.27 12.58
N ALA A 155 -10.65 -10.59 12.37
CA ALA A 155 -9.51 -11.37 11.89
C ALA A 155 -9.01 -10.90 10.52
N GLN A 156 -9.92 -10.60 9.58
CA GLN A 156 -9.57 -10.14 8.22
C GLN A 156 -8.91 -8.76 8.23
N VAL A 157 -9.38 -7.89 9.13
CA VAL A 157 -8.85 -6.54 9.32
C VAL A 157 -7.45 -6.59 9.95
N TRP A 158 -7.28 -7.33 11.05
CA TRP A 158 -5.99 -7.46 11.73
C TRP A 158 -4.96 -8.20 10.86
N ALA A 159 -5.36 -9.25 10.13
CA ALA A 159 -4.48 -9.94 9.19
C ALA A 159 -4.02 -9.01 8.06
N GLY A 160 -4.92 -8.16 7.55
CA GLY A 160 -4.55 -7.13 6.57
C GLY A 160 -3.53 -6.15 7.14
N LEU A 161 -3.81 -5.59 8.31
CA LEU A 161 -2.88 -4.67 8.99
C LEU A 161 -1.49 -5.29 9.20
N ALA A 162 -1.46 -6.51 9.75
CA ALA A 162 -0.23 -7.24 10.03
C ALA A 162 0.57 -7.55 8.75
N LEU A 163 -0.12 -7.93 7.66
CA LEU A 163 0.52 -8.15 6.37
C LEU A 163 1.19 -6.87 5.84
N GLY A 164 0.47 -5.75 5.87
CA GLY A 164 1.01 -4.46 5.42
C GLY A 164 2.23 -4.02 6.23
N VAL A 165 2.13 -4.04 7.57
CA VAL A 165 3.24 -3.70 8.47
C VAL A 165 4.42 -4.63 8.24
N GLY A 166 4.18 -5.94 8.19
CA GLY A 166 5.22 -6.96 8.08
C GLY A 166 6.00 -6.88 6.77
N VAL A 167 5.31 -6.66 5.64
CA VAL A 167 5.98 -6.52 4.35
C VAL A 167 6.88 -5.28 4.33
N VAL A 168 6.38 -4.13 4.80
CA VAL A 168 7.16 -2.88 4.77
C VAL A 168 8.35 -2.94 5.73
N LEU A 169 8.16 -3.42 6.97
CA LEU A 169 9.25 -3.57 7.91
C LEU A 169 10.28 -4.60 7.42
N GLY A 170 9.85 -5.74 6.88
CA GLY A 170 10.74 -6.77 6.35
C GLY A 170 11.60 -6.25 5.19
N MET A 171 10.98 -5.57 4.22
CA MET A 171 11.69 -4.97 3.08
C MET A 171 12.63 -3.85 3.52
N GLY A 172 12.18 -3.02 4.47
CA GLY A 172 12.95 -1.88 4.98
C GLY A 172 14.14 -2.25 5.87
N LEU A 173 14.01 -3.30 6.70
CA LEU A 173 15.10 -3.80 7.53
C LEU A 173 16.14 -4.59 6.73
N GLY A 174 15.70 -5.38 5.74
CA GLY A 174 16.62 -6.09 4.83
C GLY A 174 17.56 -5.13 4.08
N LEU A 175 17.11 -3.90 3.87
CA LEU A 175 17.88 -2.79 3.31
C LEU A 175 19.04 -2.29 4.19
N GLN A 176 18.89 -2.40 5.50
CA GLN A 176 19.84 -1.85 6.47
C GLN A 176 20.90 -2.87 6.86
N LEU A 177 20.58 -4.15 6.67
CA LEU A 177 21.43 -5.29 7.02
C LEU A 177 22.29 -5.79 5.85
N GLY A 178 22.05 -5.34 4.62
CA GLY A 178 22.80 -5.71 3.41
C GLY A 178 23.53 -4.52 2.79
#